data_AF-A0A817EJR6-F1
#
_entry.id   AF-A0A817EJR6-F1
#
_cell.length_a   1.000
_cell.length_b   1.000
_cell.length_c   1.000
_cell.angle_alpha   90.00
_cell.angle_beta   90.00
_cell.angle_gamma   90.00
#
_symmetry.space_group_name_H-M   'P 1'
#
loop_
_entity.id
_entity.type
_entity.pdbx_description
1 polymer ?
#
loop_
_entity_poly.entity_id
_entity_poly.type
_entity_poly.pdbx_seq_one_letter_code
_entity_poly.pdbx_strand_id
1 'polypeptide(L)'
;MTYGYCRDLVSSIDAQPLYQCLGYWINEKGDMFTGIANERVGSERWYDKFRCMLTRQDQPQWFAKSLFAECARLYSPTDGPEKVIISPIIPEVPTPTCFFPDNFTGEWVNTANVNARTIINATHIHEISQVNNRGWLRETYYVCQQISRQQYLVKSVTKGECFSYYICFDFKDRHHNILRYRKSKSFMSNVYDDLSKRDPLYEVCSWISFGNDANWKYQVFVLDPPAPIECPFTGMWTFKQVGQPNSLIQTRIRGGITPRPRDHGWYITCDPQYMVSQWTICGDQTKSMFADREYCRQLDPYGTPIGVYEQPDYIYQCAGYWREDSRSYLITYDRDDPYINFKCWVYERIDLFKIYLSRSAGSFCGFNQTSQSFEAQDGADLKIELEEAERIHDDCPIRYDDGRNPWQVVDEFLFYYASATTLMPSLFIYIFLILLIMNFF
;
A
#
# COMPACT_ATOMS: atom_id res chain seq x y z
N MET A 1 16.64 -31.91 -14.34
CA MET A 1 16.56 -32.40 -15.73
C MET A 1 16.72 -33.91 -15.71
N THR A 2 15.94 -34.63 -16.50
CA THR A 2 16.04 -36.08 -16.68
C THR A 2 16.25 -36.32 -18.17
N TYR A 3 17.43 -36.79 -18.55
CA TYR A 3 17.66 -37.27 -19.91
C TYR A 3 17.07 -38.67 -20.03
N GLY A 4 16.19 -38.85 -21.00
CA GLY A 4 15.59 -40.14 -21.32
C GLY A 4 16.46 -40.95 -22.27
N TYR A 5 16.34 -42.26 -22.17
CA TYR A 5 16.94 -43.23 -23.06
C TYR A 5 16.43 -43.06 -24.50
N CYS A 6 17.36 -43.03 -25.46
CA CYS A 6 17.07 -43.01 -26.89
C CYS A 6 17.05 -44.45 -27.42
N ARG A 7 15.89 -44.91 -27.88
CA ARG A 7 15.69 -46.30 -28.35
C ARG A 7 16.67 -46.74 -29.46
N ASP A 8 17.10 -45.80 -30.29
CA ASP A 8 17.97 -46.08 -31.44
C ASP A 8 19.47 -45.96 -31.12
N LEU A 9 19.83 -45.59 -29.88
CA LEU A 9 21.23 -45.47 -29.44
C LEU A 9 21.52 -46.43 -28.29
N VAL A 10 22.26 -47.50 -28.60
CA VAL A 10 22.64 -48.57 -27.65
C VAL A 10 23.50 -48.03 -26.49
N SER A 11 24.23 -46.93 -26.70
CA SER A 11 25.05 -46.28 -25.68
C SER A 11 24.30 -45.21 -24.87
N SER A 12 23.03 -44.94 -25.18
CA SER A 12 22.24 -43.99 -24.39
C SER A 12 21.77 -44.65 -23.09
N ILE A 13 21.67 -43.85 -22.04
CA ILE A 13 21.26 -44.28 -20.70
C ILE A 13 20.43 -43.16 -20.10
N ASP A 14 19.41 -43.54 -19.33
CA ASP A 14 18.68 -42.57 -18.53
C ASP A 14 19.65 -41.92 -17.54
N ALA A 15 19.75 -40.59 -17.61
CA ALA A 15 20.69 -39.84 -16.82
C ALA A 15 20.01 -38.63 -16.19
N GLN A 16 20.10 -38.52 -14.88
CA GLN A 16 19.75 -37.32 -14.15
C GLN A 16 21.04 -36.58 -13.80
N PRO A 17 21.43 -35.51 -14.53
CA PRO A 17 22.60 -34.72 -14.19
C PRO A 17 22.38 -33.90 -12.92
N LEU A 18 23.44 -33.73 -12.13
CA LEU A 18 23.48 -32.79 -11.01
C LEU A 18 24.57 -31.78 -11.30
N TYR A 19 24.19 -30.57 -11.71
CA TYR A 19 25.15 -29.53 -12.06
C TYR A 19 25.49 -28.67 -10.85
N GLN A 20 26.78 -28.57 -10.54
CA GLN A 20 27.36 -27.66 -9.57
C GLN A 20 27.95 -26.46 -10.30
N CYS A 21 27.72 -25.25 -9.79
CA CYS A 21 28.34 -24.04 -10.31
C CYS A 21 29.80 -23.96 -9.83
N LEU A 22 30.73 -23.78 -10.76
CA LEU A 22 32.17 -23.60 -10.45
C LEU A 22 32.56 -22.13 -10.33
N GLY A 23 31.82 -21.23 -10.98
CA GLY A 23 32.09 -19.80 -11.01
C GLY A 23 31.47 -19.13 -12.23
N TYR A 24 31.51 -17.80 -12.26
CA TYR A 24 31.01 -17.00 -13.37
C TYR A 24 31.92 -15.79 -13.65
N TRP A 25 31.85 -15.28 -14.87
CA TRP A 25 32.49 -14.02 -15.27
C TRP A 25 31.60 -13.27 -16.26
N ILE A 26 31.82 -11.96 -16.37
CA ILE A 26 30.99 -11.06 -17.18
C ILE A 26 31.90 -10.40 -18.23
N ASN A 27 31.47 -10.41 -19.49
CA ASN A 27 32.14 -9.70 -20.58
C ASN A 27 31.70 -8.24 -20.67
N GLU A 28 32.44 -7.41 -21.38
CA GLU A 28 32.14 -5.98 -21.62
C GLU A 28 30.74 -5.72 -22.22
N LYS A 29 30.16 -6.73 -22.88
CA LYS A 29 28.81 -6.68 -23.47
C LYS A 29 27.67 -6.94 -22.46
N GLY A 30 27.99 -7.24 -21.20
CA GLY A 30 26.99 -7.62 -20.17
C GLY A 30 26.53 -9.08 -20.25
N ASP A 31 27.24 -9.89 -21.03
CA ASP A 31 27.05 -11.34 -21.13
C ASP A 31 27.74 -12.04 -19.96
N MET A 32 26.99 -12.88 -19.25
CA MET A 32 27.45 -13.64 -18.09
C MET A 32 27.68 -15.10 -18.49
N PHE A 33 28.93 -15.52 -18.41
CA PHE A 33 29.35 -16.90 -18.63
C PHE A 33 29.49 -17.60 -17.27
N THR A 34 28.94 -18.81 -17.16
CA THR A 34 28.96 -19.62 -15.95
C THR A 34 29.55 -20.99 -16.28
N GLY A 35 30.61 -21.37 -15.57
CA GLY A 35 31.16 -22.73 -15.64
C GLY A 35 30.39 -23.66 -14.73
N ILE A 36 29.96 -24.81 -15.24
CA ILE A 36 29.25 -25.83 -14.46
C ILE A 36 29.92 -27.19 -14.58
N ALA A 37 29.83 -27.99 -13.53
CA ALA A 37 30.29 -29.37 -13.50
C ALA A 37 29.16 -30.32 -13.14
N ASN A 38 29.01 -31.43 -13.86
CA ASN A 38 28.11 -32.50 -13.48
C ASN A 38 28.78 -33.39 -12.41
N GLU A 39 28.32 -33.30 -11.16
CA GLU A 39 28.89 -34.08 -10.05
C GLU A 39 28.70 -35.59 -10.22
N ARG A 40 27.65 -36.01 -10.91
CA ARG A 40 27.35 -37.43 -11.13
C ARG A 40 28.25 -38.11 -12.16
N VAL A 41 29.05 -37.34 -12.90
CA VAL A 41 30.02 -37.87 -13.85
C VAL A 41 31.36 -38.01 -13.14
N GLY A 42 31.85 -39.26 -13.07
CA GLY A 42 33.15 -39.59 -12.48
C GLY A 42 34.32 -38.94 -13.22
N SER A 43 35.50 -38.94 -12.59
CA SER A 43 36.74 -38.37 -13.14
C SER A 43 37.19 -39.00 -14.47
N GLU A 44 36.72 -40.22 -14.77
CA GLU A 44 37.04 -40.96 -15.99
C GLU A 44 36.48 -40.31 -17.27
N ARG A 45 35.36 -39.57 -17.17
CA ARG A 45 34.72 -38.87 -18.30
C ARG A 45 34.75 -37.35 -18.12
N TRP A 46 35.95 -36.80 -17.92
CA TRP A 46 36.14 -35.37 -17.65
C TRP A 46 35.58 -34.46 -18.76
N TYR A 47 35.60 -34.90 -20.03
CA TYR A 47 35.04 -34.15 -21.15
C TYR A 47 33.51 -34.00 -21.09
N ASP A 48 32.81 -34.91 -20.41
CA ASP A 48 31.36 -34.85 -20.17
C ASP A 48 30.98 -34.17 -18.86
N LYS A 49 31.97 -33.99 -17.99
CA LYS A 49 31.78 -33.39 -16.68
C LYS A 49 31.54 -31.89 -16.78
N PHE A 50 32.35 -31.17 -17.56
CA PHE A 50 32.32 -29.71 -17.59
C PHE A 50 31.50 -29.16 -18.75
N ARG A 51 30.69 -28.13 -18.48
CA ARG A 51 29.91 -27.39 -19.48
C ARG A 51 29.96 -25.90 -19.16
N CYS A 52 29.64 -25.08 -20.15
CA CYS A 52 29.46 -23.65 -19.99
C CYS A 52 27.99 -23.29 -20.18
N MET A 53 27.54 -22.28 -19.45
CA MET A 53 26.26 -21.62 -19.66
C MET A 53 26.49 -20.14 -19.94
N LEU A 54 25.73 -19.59 -20.89
CA LEU A 54 25.70 -18.18 -21.21
C LEU A 54 24.31 -17.63 -20.92
N THR A 55 24.26 -16.55 -20.15
CA THR A 55 23.07 -15.73 -19.97
C THR A 55 23.46 -14.26 -20.05
N ARG A 56 22.49 -13.37 -19.92
CA ARG A 56 22.71 -11.93 -19.90
C ARG A 56 22.22 -11.40 -18.55
N GLN A 57 22.92 -10.40 -18.01
CA GLN A 57 22.55 -9.77 -16.74
C GLN A 57 21.11 -9.22 -16.76
N ASP A 58 20.64 -8.81 -17.95
CA ASP A 58 19.29 -8.30 -18.18
C ASP A 58 18.22 -9.39 -18.34
N GLN A 59 18.59 -10.66 -18.60
CA GLN A 59 17.67 -11.78 -18.85
C GLN A 59 18.11 -13.10 -18.19
N PRO A 60 18.12 -13.18 -16.85
CA PRO A 60 18.81 -14.27 -16.15
C PRO A 60 18.04 -15.60 -16.05
N GLN A 61 16.90 -15.77 -16.73
CA GLN A 61 16.16 -17.05 -16.74
C GLN A 61 16.55 -17.95 -17.90
N TRP A 62 17.01 -17.36 -19.01
CA TRP A 62 17.33 -18.07 -20.24
C TRP A 62 18.83 -18.29 -20.29
N PHE A 63 19.21 -19.56 -20.36
CA PHE A 63 20.60 -19.98 -20.45
C PHE A 63 20.81 -20.78 -21.72
N ALA A 64 21.84 -20.40 -22.47
CA ALA A 64 22.39 -21.22 -23.52
C ALA A 64 23.47 -22.11 -22.90
N LYS A 65 23.27 -23.42 -22.91
CA LYS A 65 24.24 -24.41 -22.41
C LYS A 65 25.04 -24.98 -23.59
N SER A 66 26.35 -25.10 -23.43
CA SER A 66 27.24 -25.69 -24.43
C SER A 66 27.12 -27.22 -24.47
N LEU A 67 27.45 -27.83 -25.62
CA LEU A 67 27.56 -29.29 -25.74
C LEU A 67 28.87 -29.84 -25.16
N PHE A 68 29.93 -29.03 -25.18
CA PHE A 68 31.27 -29.38 -24.71
C PHE A 68 31.74 -28.41 -23.62
N ALA A 69 32.91 -28.66 -23.02
CA ALA A 69 33.52 -27.78 -22.01
C ALA A 69 33.99 -26.40 -22.55
N GLU A 70 33.64 -26.05 -23.79
CA GLU A 70 34.04 -24.80 -24.45
C GLU A 70 32.94 -23.74 -24.35
N CYS A 71 33.28 -22.57 -23.78
CA CYS A 71 32.36 -21.44 -23.73
C CYS A 71 32.36 -20.61 -25.03
N ALA A 72 33.39 -20.74 -25.87
CA ALA A 72 33.60 -19.91 -27.06
C ALA A 72 32.52 -20.07 -28.15
N ARG A 73 31.76 -21.18 -28.11
CA ARG A 73 30.67 -21.46 -29.06
C ARG A 73 29.33 -20.86 -28.64
N LEU A 74 29.26 -20.21 -27.48
CA LEU A 74 28.06 -19.55 -26.99
C LEU A 74 28.14 -18.06 -27.35
N TYR A 75 27.39 -17.65 -28.37
CA TYR A 75 27.34 -16.25 -28.84
C TYR A 75 26.17 -15.45 -28.27
N SER A 76 25.05 -16.12 -27.99
CA SER A 76 23.84 -15.50 -27.45
C SER A 76 23.11 -16.47 -26.51
N PRO A 77 22.45 -15.99 -25.44
CA PRO A 77 21.54 -16.80 -24.62
C PRO A 77 20.41 -17.47 -25.42
N THR A 78 20.05 -16.92 -26.58
CA THR A 78 18.97 -17.43 -27.43
C THR A 78 19.45 -18.39 -28.51
N ASP A 79 20.73 -18.42 -28.84
CA ASP A 79 21.30 -19.16 -29.99
C ASP A 79 22.26 -20.29 -29.55
N GLY A 80 21.97 -20.86 -28.38
CA GLY A 80 22.72 -21.98 -27.82
C GLY A 80 22.29 -23.34 -28.38
N PRO A 81 23.20 -24.34 -28.38
CA PRO A 81 22.87 -25.69 -28.82
C PRO A 81 21.88 -26.39 -27.87
N GLU A 82 21.97 -26.14 -26.56
CA GLU A 82 20.93 -26.49 -25.59
C GLU A 82 20.37 -25.21 -24.95
N LYS A 83 19.05 -25.05 -24.95
CA LYS A 83 18.38 -23.94 -24.27
C LYS A 83 17.78 -24.44 -22.97
N VAL A 84 18.17 -23.80 -21.88
CA VAL A 84 17.76 -24.17 -20.54
C VAL A 84 17.06 -22.97 -19.90
N ILE A 85 15.90 -23.23 -19.32
CA ILE A 85 15.22 -22.28 -18.44
C ILE A 85 15.52 -22.71 -17.01
N ILE A 86 16.21 -21.85 -16.27
CA ILE A 86 16.51 -22.11 -14.86
C ILE A 86 15.49 -21.35 -14.02
N SER A 87 14.65 -22.10 -13.31
CA SER A 87 13.73 -21.55 -12.32
C SER A 87 14.34 -21.69 -10.93
N PRO A 88 14.47 -20.60 -10.15
CA PRO A 88 14.95 -20.69 -8.78
C PRO A 88 13.96 -21.50 -7.93
N ILE A 89 14.51 -22.32 -7.02
CA ILE A 89 13.74 -23.08 -6.04
C ILE A 89 14.12 -22.63 -4.64
N ILE A 90 13.26 -22.95 -3.68
CA ILE A 90 13.58 -22.85 -2.26
C ILE A 90 14.27 -24.16 -1.88
N PRO A 91 15.51 -24.14 -1.37
CA PRO A 91 16.27 -25.36 -1.09
C PRO A 91 15.64 -26.19 0.03
N GLU A 92 15.15 -25.51 1.08
CA GLU A 92 14.46 -26.13 2.20
C GLU A 92 13.33 -25.20 2.64
N VAL A 93 12.10 -25.74 2.66
CA VAL A 93 10.94 -25.00 3.16
C VAL A 93 10.93 -25.16 4.68
N PRO A 94 11.12 -24.08 5.46
CA PRO A 94 11.15 -24.19 6.91
C PRO A 94 9.76 -24.59 7.43
N THR A 95 9.73 -25.46 8.42
CA THR A 95 8.49 -25.88 9.08
C THR A 95 7.98 -24.78 10.01
N PRO A 96 6.70 -24.41 9.94
CA PRO A 96 6.12 -23.43 10.87
C PRO A 96 5.92 -24.05 12.26
N THR A 97 6.18 -23.27 13.29
CA THR A 97 5.98 -23.66 14.70
C THR A 97 4.99 -22.77 15.44
N CYS A 98 4.51 -21.70 14.79
CA CYS A 98 3.43 -20.85 15.26
C CYS A 98 2.47 -20.47 14.15
N PHE A 99 1.35 -19.85 14.53
CA PHE A 99 0.31 -19.38 13.63
C PHE A 99 0.11 -17.87 13.78
N PHE A 100 -0.19 -17.22 12.65
CA PHE A 100 -0.71 -15.87 12.61
C PHE A 100 -2.21 -15.88 12.94
N PRO A 101 -2.74 -14.77 13.50
CA PRO A 101 -4.17 -14.61 13.71
C PRO A 101 -4.98 -14.81 12.43
N ASP A 102 -6.14 -15.48 12.54
CA ASP A 102 -7.02 -15.75 11.39
C ASP A 102 -7.49 -14.48 10.69
N ASN A 103 -7.64 -13.38 11.44
CA ASN A 103 -8.03 -12.08 10.90
C ASN A 103 -6.94 -11.45 10.02
N PHE A 104 -5.72 -11.98 9.94
CA PHE A 104 -4.68 -11.49 9.02
C PHE A 104 -4.74 -12.20 7.67
N THR A 105 -5.49 -13.29 7.56
CA THR A 105 -5.57 -14.06 6.32
C THR A 105 -6.19 -13.25 5.19
N GLY A 106 -5.59 -13.34 4.00
CA GLY A 106 -6.05 -12.63 2.82
C GLY A 106 -4.92 -12.16 1.91
N GLU A 107 -5.30 -11.44 0.87
CA GLU A 107 -4.38 -10.77 -0.03
C GLU A 107 -4.27 -9.30 0.34
N TRP A 108 -3.04 -8.81 0.38
CA TRP A 108 -2.69 -7.49 0.87
C TRP A 108 -1.73 -6.82 -0.10
N VAL A 109 -1.84 -5.50 -0.21
CA VAL A 109 -0.86 -4.65 -0.90
C VAL A 109 0.02 -4.00 0.16
N ASN A 110 1.34 -4.10 -0.04
CA ASN A 110 2.30 -3.43 0.81
C ASN A 110 2.44 -1.97 0.38
N THR A 111 2.01 -1.03 1.22
CA THR A 111 2.16 0.40 0.88
C THR A 111 3.62 0.85 0.83
N ALA A 112 4.49 0.26 1.67
CA ALA A 112 5.91 0.60 1.70
C ALA A 112 6.66 0.16 0.42
N ASN A 113 6.14 -0.85 -0.26
CA ASN A 113 6.62 -1.29 -1.57
C ASN A 113 5.43 -1.39 -2.51
N VAL A 114 5.08 -0.28 -3.16
CA VAL A 114 3.83 -0.08 -3.91
C VAL A 114 3.56 -1.15 -4.98
N ASN A 115 4.61 -1.84 -5.46
CA ASN A 115 4.51 -2.91 -6.45
C ASN A 115 4.58 -4.34 -5.85
N ALA A 116 4.43 -4.47 -4.53
CA ALA A 116 4.48 -5.75 -3.84
C ALA A 116 3.10 -6.23 -3.40
N ARG A 117 2.76 -7.45 -3.83
CA ARG A 117 1.60 -8.20 -3.36
C ARG A 117 2.03 -9.14 -2.26
N THR A 118 1.29 -9.13 -1.16
CA THR A 118 1.55 -9.94 0.02
C THR A 118 0.36 -10.83 0.30
N ILE A 119 0.58 -12.14 0.35
CA ILE A 119 -0.44 -13.13 0.65
C ILE A 119 -0.15 -13.66 2.06
N ILE A 120 -1.08 -13.44 2.98
CA ILE A 120 -0.92 -13.88 4.37
C ILE A 120 -1.83 -15.10 4.57
N ASN A 121 -1.21 -16.21 4.95
CA ASN A 121 -1.87 -17.42 5.40
C ASN A 121 -1.65 -17.62 6.89
N ALA A 122 -2.29 -18.63 7.49
CA ALA A 122 -2.16 -18.91 8.92
C ALA A 122 -0.72 -19.20 9.37
N THR A 123 0.17 -19.67 8.49
CA THR A 123 1.55 -20.08 8.85
C THR A 123 2.65 -19.26 8.20
N HIS A 124 2.36 -18.62 7.07
CA HIS A 124 3.36 -17.93 6.26
C HIS A 124 2.83 -16.65 5.64
N ILE A 125 3.72 -15.69 5.48
CA ILE A 125 3.51 -14.47 4.71
C ILE A 125 4.34 -14.61 3.43
N HIS A 126 3.69 -14.58 2.28
CA HIS A 126 4.32 -14.68 0.98
C HIS A 126 4.31 -13.30 0.30
N GLU A 127 5.47 -12.68 0.16
CA GLU A 127 5.63 -11.37 -0.45
C GLU A 127 6.22 -11.52 -1.85
N ILE A 128 5.49 -11.03 -2.85
CA ILE A 128 5.89 -11.00 -4.26
C ILE A 128 6.16 -9.55 -4.62
N SER A 129 7.43 -9.20 -4.78
CA SER A 129 7.87 -7.82 -5.06
C SER A 129 8.53 -7.70 -6.42
N GLN A 130 8.31 -6.60 -7.12
CA GLN A 130 9.05 -6.29 -8.34
C GLN A 130 10.42 -5.69 -7.98
N VAL A 131 11.51 -6.34 -8.39
CA VAL A 131 12.88 -5.86 -8.06
C VAL A 131 13.31 -4.71 -8.97
N ASN A 132 12.92 -4.76 -10.24
CA ASN A 132 13.31 -3.80 -11.28
C ASN A 132 12.14 -3.55 -12.25
N ASN A 133 12.17 -2.41 -12.97
CA ASN A 133 11.21 -2.04 -14.03
C ASN A 133 11.13 -3.04 -15.22
N ARG A 134 11.88 -4.14 -15.18
CA ARG A 134 11.98 -5.15 -16.23
C ARG A 134 11.09 -6.38 -15.98
N GLY A 135 10.22 -6.33 -14.95
CA GLY A 135 9.19 -7.37 -14.69
C GLY A 135 9.68 -8.57 -13.88
N TRP A 136 10.84 -8.48 -13.22
CA TRP A 136 11.36 -9.56 -12.38
C TRP A 136 10.71 -9.56 -10.99
N LEU A 137 10.07 -10.68 -10.65
CA LEU A 137 9.39 -10.89 -9.38
C LEU A 137 10.31 -11.63 -8.41
N ARG A 138 10.56 -11.03 -7.25
CA ARG A 138 11.21 -11.64 -6.09
C ARG A 138 10.14 -12.13 -5.14
N GLU A 139 10.09 -13.45 -5.00
CA GLU A 139 9.23 -14.15 -4.05
C GLU A 139 9.99 -14.39 -2.74
N THR A 140 9.47 -13.85 -1.65
CA THR A 140 10.02 -14.02 -0.29
C THR A 140 8.96 -14.62 0.60
N TYR A 141 9.33 -15.69 1.31
CA TYR A 141 8.46 -16.40 2.23
C TYR A 141 8.92 -16.13 3.66
N TYR A 142 8.03 -15.64 4.50
CA TYR A 142 8.26 -15.48 5.93
C TYR A 142 7.43 -16.52 6.68
N VAL A 143 8.12 -17.47 7.31
CA VAL A 143 7.46 -18.59 8.01
C VAL A 143 7.52 -18.36 9.51
N CYS A 144 6.38 -18.45 10.19
CA CYS A 144 6.26 -18.23 11.64
C CYS A 144 7.07 -19.26 12.43
N GLN A 145 7.95 -18.79 13.33
CA GLN A 145 8.76 -19.63 14.21
C GLN A 145 8.37 -19.46 15.68
N GLN A 146 8.25 -18.23 16.16
CA GLN A 146 7.85 -17.99 17.54
C GLN A 146 7.02 -16.72 17.64
N ILE A 147 6.15 -16.68 18.66
CA ILE A 147 5.27 -15.55 18.94
C ILE A 147 5.50 -15.05 20.37
N SER A 148 5.46 -13.74 20.55
CA SER A 148 5.44 -13.08 21.85
C SER A 148 4.57 -11.84 21.80
N ARG A 149 3.39 -11.89 22.40
CA ARG A 149 2.40 -10.80 22.41
C ARG A 149 2.03 -10.35 20.98
N GLN A 150 2.62 -9.25 20.51
CA GLN A 150 2.41 -8.63 19.19
C GLN A 150 3.58 -8.84 18.23
N GLN A 151 4.65 -9.49 18.71
CA GLN A 151 5.88 -9.75 17.97
C GLN A 151 5.92 -11.20 17.48
N TYR A 152 6.35 -11.36 16.24
CA TYR A 152 6.40 -12.64 15.53
C TYR A 152 7.81 -12.80 14.95
N LEU A 153 8.54 -13.76 15.48
CA LEU A 153 9.79 -14.20 14.90
C LEU A 153 9.47 -15.06 13.69
N VAL A 154 9.97 -14.66 12.53
CA VAL A 154 9.79 -15.37 11.27
C VAL A 154 11.14 -15.74 10.66
N LYS A 155 11.17 -16.88 10.00
CA LYS A 155 12.29 -17.28 9.14
C LYS A 155 11.96 -16.85 7.71
N SER A 156 12.72 -15.88 7.21
CA SER A 156 12.66 -15.35 5.85
C SER A 156 13.49 -16.21 4.91
N VAL A 157 12.86 -16.67 3.83
CA VAL A 157 13.50 -17.45 2.76
C VAL A 157 13.10 -16.86 1.42
N THR A 158 14.08 -16.34 0.67
CA THR A 158 13.84 -15.83 -0.69
C THR A 158 14.07 -16.96 -1.69
N LYS A 159 13.18 -17.07 -2.66
CA LYS A 159 13.34 -18.02 -3.77
C LYS A 159 14.63 -17.71 -4.55
N GLY A 160 15.55 -18.67 -4.62
CA GLY A 160 16.84 -18.52 -5.28
C GLY A 160 17.99 -18.04 -4.40
N GLU A 161 17.73 -17.67 -3.14
CA GLU A 161 18.80 -17.41 -2.17
C GLU A 161 19.09 -18.68 -1.35
N CYS A 162 20.37 -18.94 -1.07
CA CYS A 162 20.78 -20.10 -0.27
C CYS A 162 20.71 -19.84 1.24
N PHE A 163 20.63 -18.57 1.65
CA PHE A 163 20.64 -18.19 3.06
C PHE A 163 19.22 -17.87 3.53
N SER A 164 18.90 -18.31 4.74
CA SER A 164 17.72 -17.89 5.46
C SER A 164 18.05 -16.89 6.55
N TYR A 165 17.11 -16.01 6.86
CA TYR A 165 17.26 -14.97 7.87
C TYR A 165 16.15 -15.04 8.90
N TYR A 166 16.45 -14.76 10.17
CA TYR A 166 15.44 -14.42 11.16
C TYR A 166 15.13 -12.93 11.09
N ILE A 167 13.83 -12.64 11.12
CA ILE A 167 13.28 -11.29 11.10
C ILE A 167 12.16 -11.26 12.15
N CYS A 168 12.03 -10.15 12.86
CA CYS A 168 10.89 -9.90 13.72
C CYS A 168 9.87 -9.02 13.01
N PHE A 169 8.62 -9.46 12.99
CA PHE A 169 7.48 -8.62 12.69
C PHE A 169 6.81 -8.18 13.97
N ASP A 170 6.54 -6.89 14.11
CA ASP A 170 5.71 -6.34 15.18
C ASP A 170 4.41 -5.82 14.58
N PHE A 171 3.30 -6.50 14.83
CA PHE A 171 1.99 -6.19 14.27
C PHE A 171 1.13 -5.46 15.29
N LYS A 172 0.36 -4.48 14.83
CA LYS A 172 -0.82 -4.01 15.55
C LYS A 172 -2.04 -4.82 15.16
N ASP A 173 -3.02 -4.82 16.05
CA ASP A 173 -4.30 -5.45 15.77
C ASP A 173 -4.90 -4.88 14.49
N ARG A 174 -5.40 -5.79 13.65
CA ARG A 174 -6.05 -5.42 12.40
C ARG A 174 -7.24 -4.51 12.72
N HIS A 175 -7.35 -3.46 11.94
CA HIS A 175 -8.47 -2.54 12.02
C HIS A 175 -8.93 -2.20 10.60
N HIS A 176 -10.24 -2.32 10.33
CA HIS A 176 -10.78 -2.22 8.97
C HIS A 176 -10.03 -3.15 7.98
N ASN A 177 -9.63 -2.62 6.83
CA ASN A 177 -8.81 -3.31 5.83
C ASN A 177 -7.31 -3.02 5.99
N ILE A 178 -6.89 -2.63 7.19
CA ILE A 178 -5.55 -2.13 7.47
C ILE A 178 -4.87 -3.01 8.51
N LEU A 179 -3.68 -3.48 8.17
CA LEU A 179 -2.77 -4.17 9.08
C LEU A 179 -1.47 -3.38 9.16
N ARG A 180 -1.21 -2.82 10.34
CA ARG A 180 0.00 -2.03 10.60
C ARG A 180 1.10 -2.93 11.13
N TYR A 181 2.30 -2.79 10.60
CA TYR A 181 3.43 -3.63 10.97
C TYR A 181 4.76 -2.88 10.98
N ARG A 182 5.73 -3.43 11.70
CA ARG A 182 7.14 -3.06 11.63
C ARG A 182 7.98 -4.31 11.40
N LYS A 183 9.10 -4.13 10.71
CA LYS A 183 10.03 -5.20 10.38
C LYS A 183 11.40 -4.86 10.96
N SER A 184 12.01 -5.81 11.67
CA SER A 184 13.37 -5.65 12.18
C SER A 184 14.40 -5.79 11.07
N LYS A 185 15.67 -5.48 11.39
CA LYS A 185 16.82 -5.92 10.61
C LYS A 185 16.82 -7.46 10.46
N SER A 186 17.39 -7.92 9.36
CA SER A 186 17.55 -9.35 9.05
C SER A 186 18.82 -9.92 9.70
N PHE A 187 18.67 -11.00 10.45
CA PHE A 187 19.77 -11.72 11.10
C PHE A 187 19.96 -13.07 10.45
N MET A 188 21.19 -13.50 10.18
CA MET A 188 21.41 -14.75 9.46
C MET A 188 21.07 -15.95 10.34
N SER A 189 20.18 -16.83 9.87
CA SER A 189 19.60 -17.90 10.70
C SER A 189 20.63 -18.91 11.22
N ASN A 190 21.65 -19.24 10.42
CA ASN A 190 22.72 -20.15 10.80
C ASN A 190 23.53 -19.72 12.04
N VAL A 191 23.54 -18.43 12.38
CA VAL A 191 24.17 -17.92 13.61
C VAL A 191 23.39 -18.35 14.85
N TYR A 192 22.09 -18.61 14.69
CA TYR A 192 21.12 -18.88 15.75
C TYR A 192 20.64 -20.33 15.80
N ASP A 193 21.11 -21.20 14.90
CA ASP A 193 20.70 -22.62 14.87
C ASP A 193 21.20 -23.41 16.10
N ASP A 194 22.22 -22.93 16.83
CA ASP A 194 22.58 -23.45 18.16
C ASP A 194 21.67 -22.84 19.25
N LEU A 195 20.41 -23.28 19.22
CA LEU A 195 19.32 -22.87 20.13
C LEU A 195 19.63 -23.15 21.62
N SER A 196 20.66 -23.96 21.91
CA SER A 196 21.05 -24.28 23.28
C SER A 196 21.67 -23.11 24.05
N LYS A 197 22.11 -22.06 23.34
CA LYS A 197 22.85 -20.94 23.93
C LYS A 197 22.13 -19.60 23.88
N ARG A 198 21.22 -19.39 22.93
CA ARG A 198 20.54 -18.10 22.70
C ARG A 198 19.14 -18.30 22.14
N ASP A 199 18.17 -17.58 22.71
CA ASP A 199 16.83 -17.50 22.16
C ASP A 199 16.78 -16.38 21.10
N PRO A 200 16.56 -16.73 19.81
CA PRO A 200 16.56 -15.76 18.71
C PRO A 200 15.45 -14.72 18.86
N LEU A 201 14.34 -15.04 19.54
CA LEU A 201 13.23 -14.12 19.72
C LEU A 201 13.70 -12.84 20.43
N TYR A 202 14.42 -12.96 21.55
CA TYR A 202 14.79 -11.81 22.37
C TYR A 202 15.80 -10.88 21.70
N GLU A 203 16.75 -11.41 20.92
CA GLU A 203 17.73 -10.59 20.21
C GLU A 203 17.13 -9.93 18.95
N VAL A 204 16.46 -10.73 18.12
CA VAL A 204 15.92 -10.28 16.83
C VAL A 204 14.73 -9.34 17.02
N CYS A 205 13.86 -9.61 18.00
CA CYS A 205 12.72 -8.76 18.34
C CYS A 205 13.04 -7.66 19.37
N SER A 206 14.31 -7.45 19.72
CA SER A 206 14.68 -6.32 20.56
C SER A 206 14.34 -4.99 19.88
N TRP A 207 14.01 -3.97 20.67
CA TRP A 207 13.65 -2.63 20.15
C TRP A 207 14.72 -2.05 19.22
N ILE A 208 16.00 -2.27 19.54
CA ILE A 208 17.16 -1.75 18.79
C ILE A 208 17.21 -2.34 17.38
N SER A 209 16.70 -3.56 17.19
CA SER A 209 16.66 -4.25 15.89
C SER A 209 15.69 -3.62 14.90
N PHE A 210 14.72 -2.82 15.36
CA PHE A 210 13.78 -2.09 14.50
C PHE A 210 14.33 -0.75 13.97
N GLY A 211 15.56 -0.39 14.33
CA GLY A 211 16.17 0.89 13.99
C GLY A 211 15.92 1.95 15.06
N ASN A 212 16.95 2.72 15.39
CA ASN A 212 16.90 3.82 16.38
C ASN A 212 16.38 5.13 15.75
N ASP A 213 15.46 5.05 14.79
CA ASP A 213 14.94 6.26 14.18
C ASP A 213 14.04 6.97 15.20
N ALA A 214 14.42 8.20 15.56
CA ALA A 214 13.75 9.02 16.55
C ALA A 214 12.24 9.23 16.24
N ASN A 215 11.85 9.00 15.00
CA ASN A 215 10.48 9.08 14.55
C ASN A 215 10.05 7.65 14.12
N TRP A 216 9.18 7.03 14.92
CA TRP A 216 8.78 5.63 14.78
C TRP A 216 7.43 5.54 14.02
N LYS A 217 7.42 5.06 12.78
CA LYS A 217 6.18 4.90 12.00
C LYS A 217 5.97 3.46 11.56
N TYR A 218 4.75 2.95 11.69
CA TYR A 218 4.36 1.64 11.17
C TYR A 218 4.18 1.70 9.64
N GLN A 219 4.60 0.63 8.98
CA GLN A 219 4.22 0.37 7.59
C GLN A 219 2.84 -0.27 7.56
N VAL A 220 2.18 -0.21 6.40
CA VAL A 220 0.78 -0.61 6.27
C VAL A 220 0.59 -1.62 5.15
N PHE A 221 -0.05 -2.73 5.49
CA PHE A 221 -0.70 -3.62 4.54
C PHE A 221 -2.18 -3.22 4.39
N VAL A 222 -2.63 -3.09 3.15
CA VAL A 222 -4.02 -2.79 2.81
C VAL A 222 -4.64 -3.98 2.10
N LEU A 223 -5.82 -4.43 2.54
CA LEU A 223 -6.50 -5.58 1.93
C LEU A 223 -6.85 -5.27 0.46
N ASP A 224 -6.66 -6.24 -0.43
CA ASP A 224 -6.96 -6.12 -1.85
C ASP A 224 -7.90 -7.24 -2.33
N PRO A 225 -9.12 -6.92 -2.82
CA PRO A 225 -9.76 -5.60 -2.80
C PRO A 225 -10.20 -5.20 -1.37
N PRO A 226 -10.22 -3.89 -1.03
CA PRO A 226 -10.67 -3.44 0.28
C PRO A 226 -12.19 -3.50 0.41
N ALA A 227 -12.70 -3.93 1.56
CA ALA A 227 -14.13 -3.81 1.88
C ALA A 227 -14.50 -2.33 2.12
N PRO A 228 -15.62 -1.82 1.60
CA PRO A 228 -16.00 -0.42 1.83
C PRO A 228 -16.33 -0.21 3.32
N ILE A 229 -15.67 0.78 3.92
CA ILE A 229 -15.92 1.20 5.31
C ILE A 229 -16.41 2.64 5.33
N GLU A 230 -17.00 3.04 6.46
CA GLU A 230 -17.42 4.42 6.66
C GLU A 230 -16.23 5.38 6.65
N CYS A 231 -16.35 6.49 5.93
CA CYS A 231 -15.31 7.51 5.88
C CYS A 231 -15.20 8.26 7.22
N PRO A 232 -13.99 8.70 7.62
CA PRO A 232 -13.76 9.31 8.93
C PRO A 232 -14.47 10.65 9.09
N PHE A 233 -14.83 11.31 7.98
CA PHE A 233 -15.67 12.49 8.01
C PHE A 233 -16.76 12.40 6.96
N THR A 234 -17.89 13.05 7.24
CA THR A 234 -19.04 13.16 6.33
C THR A 234 -19.41 14.63 6.16
N GLY A 235 -20.21 14.95 5.15
CA GLY A 235 -20.65 16.32 4.89
C GLY A 235 -20.52 16.71 3.42
N MET A 236 -21.02 17.89 3.12
CA MET A 236 -20.94 18.55 1.82
C MET A 236 -19.98 19.72 1.92
N TRP A 237 -18.92 19.69 1.11
CA TRP A 237 -17.81 20.63 1.21
C TRP A 237 -17.52 21.26 -0.14
N THR A 238 -17.13 22.53 -0.12
CA THR A 238 -16.41 23.16 -1.21
C THR A 238 -14.91 23.02 -0.98
N PHE A 239 -14.13 22.85 -2.05
CA PHE A 239 -12.71 22.57 -1.87
C PHE A 239 -11.77 23.50 -2.64
N LYS A 240 -10.73 23.97 -1.96
CA LYS A 240 -9.59 24.66 -2.58
C LYS A 240 -8.41 23.70 -2.60
N GLN A 241 -7.68 23.68 -3.71
CA GLN A 241 -6.55 22.78 -3.89
C GLN A 241 -5.25 23.53 -4.18
N VAL A 242 -4.16 23.06 -3.58
CA VAL A 242 -2.80 23.56 -3.77
C VAL A 242 -1.88 22.35 -3.89
N GLY A 243 -0.97 22.32 -4.86
CA GLY A 243 -0.09 21.17 -5.04
C GLY A 243 0.62 21.19 -6.38
N GLN A 244 1.20 20.05 -6.74
CA GLN A 244 1.87 19.91 -8.03
C GLN A 244 0.86 19.96 -9.18
N PRO A 245 1.17 20.62 -10.32
CA PRO A 245 0.22 20.80 -11.42
C PRO A 245 -0.40 19.50 -11.95
N ASN A 246 0.38 18.40 -11.96
CA ASN A 246 -0.05 17.08 -12.44
C ASN A 246 -0.87 16.29 -11.41
N SER A 247 -0.83 16.70 -10.14
CA SER A 247 -1.51 16.03 -9.03
C SER A 247 -2.84 16.70 -8.67
N LEU A 248 -3.10 17.91 -9.16
CA LEU A 248 -4.38 18.59 -8.95
C LEU A 248 -5.54 17.74 -9.48
N ILE A 249 -6.66 17.77 -8.76
CA ILE A 249 -7.92 17.18 -9.20
C ILE A 249 -8.39 17.98 -10.42
N GLN A 250 -8.55 17.28 -11.54
CA GLN A 250 -9.00 17.82 -12.82
C GLN A 250 -10.32 17.16 -13.20
N THR A 251 -11.09 17.80 -14.08
CA THR A 251 -12.32 17.20 -14.58
C THR A 251 -11.99 15.95 -15.40
N ARG A 252 -12.62 14.82 -15.05
CA ARG A 252 -12.34 13.51 -15.65
C ARG A 252 -13.66 12.82 -15.99
N ILE A 253 -13.74 12.27 -17.20
CA ILE A 253 -14.88 11.41 -17.59
C ILE A 253 -14.53 9.96 -17.24
N ARG A 254 -15.40 9.30 -16.45
CA ARG A 254 -15.29 7.88 -16.14
C ARG A 254 -15.69 7.05 -17.36
N GLY A 255 -14.90 6.02 -17.70
CA GLY A 255 -15.21 5.10 -18.82
C GLY A 255 -14.56 5.41 -20.18
N GLY A 256 -13.68 6.42 -20.27
CA GLY A 256 -12.87 6.72 -21.46
C GLY A 256 -13.30 7.98 -22.22
N ILE A 257 -12.78 8.12 -23.44
CA ILE A 257 -13.12 9.25 -24.32
C ILE A 257 -14.46 8.94 -24.97
N THR A 258 -15.56 9.17 -24.25
CA THR A 258 -16.72 9.73 -24.95
C THR A 258 -16.27 11.09 -25.44
N PRO A 259 -16.32 11.36 -26.76
CA PRO A 259 -16.02 12.70 -27.24
C PRO A 259 -16.93 13.60 -26.45
N ARG A 260 -16.33 14.66 -25.91
CA ARG A 260 -17.10 15.78 -25.41
C ARG A 260 -18.28 15.98 -26.38
N PRO A 261 -19.45 16.22 -25.78
CA PRO A 261 -19.38 17.43 -24.99
C PRO A 261 -20.11 17.35 -23.64
N ARG A 262 -19.45 17.92 -22.63
CA ARG A 262 -20.11 18.92 -21.77
C ARG A 262 -20.56 20.11 -22.65
N ASP A 263 -21.22 19.86 -23.79
CA ASP A 263 -21.93 20.90 -24.51
C ASP A 263 -23.18 20.92 -23.68
N HIS A 264 -23.41 22.02 -22.99
CA HIS A 264 -24.23 23.06 -23.58
C HIS A 264 -25.17 22.62 -24.72
N GLY A 265 -25.80 21.43 -24.62
CA GLY A 265 -27.08 21.18 -25.23
C GLY A 265 -27.92 22.38 -24.83
N TRP A 266 -28.51 23.04 -25.82
CA TRP A 266 -29.03 24.40 -25.80
C TRP A 266 -30.04 24.75 -24.67
N TYR A 267 -30.30 23.84 -23.75
CA TYR A 267 -31.30 23.91 -22.70
C TYR A 267 -30.73 24.05 -21.28
N ILE A 268 -29.50 23.65 -20.94
CA ILE A 268 -28.98 23.84 -19.56
C ILE A 268 -27.46 24.02 -19.53
N THR A 269 -27.03 25.29 -19.49
CA THR A 269 -25.64 25.67 -19.26
C THR A 269 -25.54 26.23 -17.86
N CYS A 270 -24.70 25.64 -17.00
CA CYS A 270 -24.43 26.25 -15.69
C CYS A 270 -23.81 27.62 -15.91
N ASP A 271 -24.38 28.66 -15.29
CA ASP A 271 -23.73 29.97 -15.29
C ASP A 271 -22.38 29.84 -14.53
N PRO A 272 -21.25 30.30 -15.12
CA PRO A 272 -19.93 30.24 -14.50
C PRO A 272 -19.87 30.80 -13.07
N GLN A 273 -20.77 31.71 -12.69
CA GLN A 273 -20.85 32.24 -11.33
C GLN A 273 -21.28 31.19 -10.28
N TYR A 274 -21.96 30.13 -10.71
CA TYR A 274 -22.43 29.03 -9.85
C TYR A 274 -21.59 27.76 -10.01
N MET A 275 -20.50 27.81 -10.78
CA MET A 275 -19.55 26.72 -10.85
C MET A 275 -18.66 26.71 -9.60
N VAL A 276 -18.75 25.63 -8.84
CA VAL A 276 -17.98 25.44 -7.60
C VAL A 276 -17.31 24.07 -7.61
N SER A 277 -16.18 23.95 -6.93
CA SER A 277 -15.60 22.64 -6.61
C SER A 277 -16.36 22.02 -5.45
N GLN A 278 -16.69 20.74 -5.54
CA GLN A 278 -17.52 20.05 -4.57
C GLN A 278 -16.87 18.74 -4.12
N TRP A 279 -16.94 18.47 -2.83
CA TRP A 279 -16.55 17.22 -2.20
C TRP A 279 -17.69 16.74 -1.32
N THR A 280 -18.26 15.58 -1.61
CA THR A 280 -19.50 15.09 -0.97
C THR A 280 -19.33 13.70 -0.39
N ILE A 281 -19.88 13.53 0.83
CA ILE A 281 -19.91 12.29 1.59
C ILE A 281 -21.23 12.27 2.38
N CYS A 282 -22.30 11.77 1.75
CA CYS A 282 -23.67 11.95 2.25
C CYS A 282 -24.53 10.68 2.11
N GLY A 283 -25.60 10.59 2.92
CA GLY A 283 -26.68 9.60 2.79
C GLY A 283 -26.23 8.14 2.87
N ASP A 284 -26.74 7.30 1.97
CA ASP A 284 -26.43 5.87 1.90
C ASP A 284 -24.99 5.56 1.41
N GLN A 285 -24.22 6.61 1.04
CA GLN A 285 -22.91 6.50 0.41
C GLN A 285 -21.77 7.05 1.28
N THR A 286 -21.92 7.08 2.60
CA THR A 286 -20.89 7.52 3.58
C THR A 286 -19.59 6.69 3.55
N LYS A 287 -19.56 5.60 2.78
CA LYS A 287 -18.37 4.75 2.56
C LYS A 287 -17.49 5.19 1.38
N SER A 288 -17.93 6.17 0.61
CA SER A 288 -17.22 6.70 -0.54
C SER A 288 -17.25 8.22 -0.53
N MET A 289 -16.15 8.83 -0.96
CA MET A 289 -16.05 10.26 -1.13
C MET A 289 -16.09 10.59 -2.60
N PHE A 290 -16.93 11.55 -2.97
CA PHE A 290 -17.06 12.03 -4.33
C PHE A 290 -16.38 13.38 -4.44
N ALA A 291 -15.56 13.54 -5.47
CA ALA A 291 -14.85 14.78 -5.71
C ALA A 291 -15.10 15.26 -7.13
N ASP A 292 -15.58 16.50 -7.23
CA ASP A 292 -15.90 17.18 -8.49
C ASP A 292 -15.20 18.51 -8.58
N ARG A 293 -14.37 18.67 -9.62
CA ARG A 293 -13.64 19.93 -9.81
C ARG A 293 -14.59 21.07 -10.22
N GLU A 294 -15.60 20.74 -11.01
CA GLU A 294 -16.58 21.68 -11.55
C GLU A 294 -17.98 21.10 -11.38
N TYR A 295 -18.64 21.46 -10.29
CA TYR A 295 -20.03 21.15 -9.97
C TYR A 295 -20.91 22.38 -10.18
N CYS A 296 -22.10 22.17 -10.72
CA CYS A 296 -23.06 23.25 -10.93
C CYS A 296 -23.95 23.44 -9.71
N ARG A 297 -23.76 24.54 -8.97
CA ARG A 297 -24.62 24.88 -7.81
C ARG A 297 -25.86 25.67 -8.17
N GLN A 298 -26.20 25.76 -9.46
CA GLN A 298 -27.33 26.57 -9.91
C GLN A 298 -28.66 25.89 -9.51
N LEU A 299 -29.59 26.72 -9.04
CA LEU A 299 -30.92 26.32 -8.63
C LEU A 299 -31.95 26.82 -9.65
N ASP A 300 -33.04 26.09 -9.81
CA ASP A 300 -34.23 26.57 -10.51
C ASP A 300 -34.96 27.65 -9.67
N PRO A 301 -35.94 28.37 -10.23
CA PRO A 301 -36.73 29.36 -9.48
C PRO A 301 -37.52 28.78 -8.29
N TYR A 302 -37.67 27.45 -8.22
CA TYR A 302 -38.36 26.73 -7.16
C TYR A 302 -37.39 26.28 -6.04
N GLY A 303 -36.08 26.51 -6.20
CA GLY A 303 -35.04 26.11 -5.24
C GLY A 303 -34.52 24.68 -5.42
N THR A 304 -34.91 23.98 -6.47
CA THR A 304 -34.44 22.63 -6.82
C THR A 304 -33.12 22.71 -7.60
N PRO A 305 -32.15 21.82 -7.36
CA PRO A 305 -30.95 21.74 -8.19
C PRO A 305 -31.31 21.44 -9.65
N ILE A 306 -30.69 22.16 -10.58
CA ILE A 306 -30.88 21.92 -12.01
C ILE A 306 -30.03 20.70 -12.38
N GLY A 307 -30.68 19.57 -12.69
CA GLY A 307 -30.01 18.30 -12.99
C GLY A 307 -29.23 18.29 -14.30
N VAL A 308 -28.04 18.91 -14.30
CA VAL A 308 -27.01 18.78 -15.34
C VAL A 308 -26.19 17.55 -15.01
N TYR A 309 -26.06 16.58 -15.93
CA TYR A 309 -25.21 15.36 -15.81
C TYR A 309 -24.23 15.37 -14.61
N GLU A 310 -24.67 14.80 -13.48
CA GLU A 310 -23.96 14.79 -12.19
C GLU A 310 -23.24 13.45 -12.01
N GLN A 311 -22.26 13.17 -12.87
CA GLN A 311 -21.33 12.06 -12.63
C GLN A 311 -20.08 12.61 -11.93
N PRO A 312 -19.68 12.04 -10.78
CA PRO A 312 -18.52 12.54 -10.06
C PRO A 312 -17.23 12.26 -10.85
N ASP A 313 -16.30 13.21 -10.86
CA ASP A 313 -15.00 13.10 -11.53
C ASP A 313 -14.17 11.96 -10.90
N TYR A 314 -14.16 11.87 -9.56
CA TYR A 314 -13.46 10.84 -8.79
C TYR A 314 -14.35 10.21 -7.73
N ILE A 315 -14.17 8.91 -7.52
CA ILE A 315 -14.83 8.14 -6.46
C ILE A 315 -13.75 7.48 -5.60
N TYR A 316 -13.54 8.02 -4.41
CA TYR A 316 -12.61 7.50 -3.44
C TYR A 316 -13.34 6.64 -2.42
N GLN A 317 -13.26 5.32 -2.56
CA GLN A 317 -13.81 4.41 -1.56
C GLN A 317 -12.91 4.42 -0.31
N CYS A 318 -13.49 4.62 0.87
CA CYS A 318 -12.72 4.57 2.11
C CYS A 318 -12.34 3.13 2.46
N ALA A 319 -11.04 2.88 2.65
CA ALA A 319 -10.49 1.54 2.95
C ALA A 319 -10.14 1.38 4.44
N GLY A 320 -9.69 2.45 5.09
CA GLY A 320 -9.33 2.43 6.51
C GLY A 320 -8.73 3.75 6.97
N TYR A 321 -8.90 4.08 8.25
CA TYR A 321 -8.30 5.24 8.88
C TYR A 321 -7.77 4.89 10.28
N TRP A 322 -6.77 5.62 10.75
CA TRP A 322 -6.20 5.46 12.09
C TRP A 322 -5.40 6.69 12.50
N ARG A 323 -5.17 6.85 13.80
CA ARG A 323 -4.26 7.86 14.33
C ARG A 323 -2.93 7.27 14.74
N GLU A 324 -1.85 7.98 14.42
CA GLU A 324 -0.49 7.63 14.80
C GLU A 324 0.35 8.91 14.92
N ASP A 325 1.15 9.05 15.98
CA ASP A 325 1.95 10.25 16.27
C ASP A 325 1.18 11.57 16.19
N SER A 326 -0.03 11.57 16.76
CA SER A 326 -0.96 12.72 16.74
C SER A 326 -1.48 13.14 15.37
N ARG A 327 -1.20 12.37 14.31
CA ARG A 327 -1.70 12.60 12.96
C ARG A 327 -2.73 11.54 12.59
N SER A 328 -3.78 11.97 11.90
CA SER A 328 -4.83 11.07 11.41
C SER A 328 -4.56 10.72 9.96
N TYR A 329 -4.53 9.42 9.67
CA TYR A 329 -4.27 8.86 8.36
C TYR A 329 -5.53 8.19 7.82
N LEU A 330 -5.75 8.32 6.51
CA LEU A 330 -6.84 7.72 5.78
C LEU A 330 -6.30 7.10 4.50
N ILE A 331 -6.63 5.85 4.23
CA ILE A 331 -6.38 5.20 2.96
C ILE A 331 -7.69 5.08 2.20
N THR A 332 -7.63 5.47 0.92
CA THR A 332 -8.73 5.39 -0.02
C THR A 332 -8.36 4.52 -1.20
N TYR A 333 -9.37 3.95 -1.84
CA TYR A 333 -9.26 3.11 -3.01
C TYR A 333 -10.05 3.73 -4.15
N ASP A 334 -9.36 4.10 -5.22
CA ASP A 334 -9.92 4.51 -6.50
C ASP A 334 -9.83 3.32 -7.46
N ARG A 335 -10.98 2.81 -7.89
CA ARG A 335 -11.07 1.66 -8.79
C ARG A 335 -10.70 2.02 -10.23
N ASP A 336 -10.83 3.29 -10.60
CA ASP A 336 -10.68 3.75 -11.98
C ASP A 336 -9.28 4.30 -12.27
N ASP A 337 -8.43 4.49 -11.25
CA ASP A 337 -7.03 4.83 -11.45
C ASP A 337 -6.27 3.58 -11.98
N PRO A 338 -5.64 3.65 -13.18
CA PRO A 338 -4.95 2.50 -13.75
C PRO A 338 -3.53 2.29 -13.21
N TYR A 339 -2.95 3.27 -12.49
CA TYR A 339 -1.57 3.21 -12.02
C TYR A 339 -1.49 2.93 -10.52
N ILE A 340 -2.27 3.68 -9.73
CA ILE A 340 -2.16 3.67 -8.27
C ILE A 340 -3.57 3.71 -7.67
N ASN A 341 -4.13 2.52 -7.43
CA ASN A 341 -5.49 2.39 -6.92
C ASN A 341 -5.62 2.88 -5.47
N PHE A 342 -4.57 2.77 -4.66
CA PHE A 342 -4.59 3.22 -3.26
C PHE A 342 -3.98 4.60 -3.09
N LYS A 343 -4.69 5.54 -2.47
CA LYS A 343 -4.17 6.86 -2.10
C LYS A 343 -4.15 7.00 -0.58
N CYS A 344 -3.05 7.52 -0.05
CA CYS A 344 -2.93 7.82 1.37
C CYS A 344 -3.14 9.31 1.62
N TRP A 345 -3.89 9.62 2.66
CA TRP A 345 -4.29 10.95 3.04
C TRP A 345 -3.94 11.20 4.50
N VAL A 346 -3.43 12.39 4.81
CA VAL A 346 -3.32 12.90 6.17
C VAL A 346 -4.40 13.96 6.34
N TYR A 347 -5.29 13.76 7.30
CA TYR A 347 -6.43 14.63 7.50
C TYR A 347 -6.44 15.23 8.90
N GLU A 348 -6.92 16.46 9.00
CA GLU A 348 -7.02 17.17 10.27
C GLU A 348 -8.16 18.17 10.22
N ARG A 349 -8.98 18.19 11.26
CA ARG A 349 -9.98 19.23 11.48
C ARG A 349 -9.33 20.46 12.09
N ILE A 350 -9.41 21.58 11.39
CA ILE A 350 -8.88 22.88 11.85
C ILE A 350 -9.95 23.66 12.60
N ASP A 351 -11.18 23.63 12.09
CA ASP A 351 -12.34 24.31 12.65
C ASP A 351 -13.57 23.39 12.57
N LEU A 352 -14.69 23.76 13.18
CA LEU A 352 -15.96 23.04 13.10
C LEU A 352 -16.41 22.81 11.64
N PHE A 353 -16.13 23.78 10.77
CA PHE A 353 -16.56 23.80 9.37
C PHE A 353 -15.39 23.71 8.38
N LYS A 354 -14.18 23.36 8.84
CA LYS A 354 -12.98 23.31 7.99
C LYS A 354 -12.12 22.08 8.27
N ILE A 355 -11.82 21.33 7.21
CA ILE A 355 -10.97 20.14 7.24
C ILE A 355 -9.85 20.30 6.21
N TYR A 356 -8.62 20.00 6.63
CA TYR A 356 -7.49 19.90 5.72
C TYR A 356 -7.19 18.45 5.40
N LEU A 357 -6.89 18.20 4.13
CA LEU A 357 -6.49 16.92 3.59
C LEU A 357 -5.20 17.10 2.81
N SER A 358 -4.19 16.28 3.11
CA SER A 358 -2.98 16.18 2.31
C SER A 358 -2.90 14.79 1.71
N ARG A 359 -2.79 14.70 0.39
CA ARG A 359 -2.56 13.44 -0.33
C ARG A 359 -1.07 13.18 -0.49
N SER A 360 -0.68 11.93 -0.33
CA SER A 360 0.68 11.47 -0.63
C SER A 360 0.91 11.30 -2.12
N ALA A 361 2.16 11.47 -2.55
CA ALA A 361 2.57 11.25 -3.94
C ALA A 361 2.41 9.80 -4.44
N GLY A 362 2.31 8.82 -3.52
CA GLY A 362 2.07 7.41 -3.84
C GLY A 362 1.02 6.78 -2.92
N SER A 363 0.98 5.46 -2.83
CA SER A 363 0.07 4.72 -1.93
C SER A 363 0.46 4.74 -0.46
N PHE A 364 1.64 5.25 -0.13
CA PHE A 364 2.14 5.37 1.23
C PHE A 364 2.17 6.82 1.69
N CYS A 365 1.67 7.07 2.90
CA CYS A 365 1.76 8.39 3.50
C CYS A 365 3.20 8.72 3.87
N GLY A 366 3.69 9.86 3.39
CA GLY A 366 5.04 10.36 3.63
C GLY A 366 5.39 10.39 5.12
N PHE A 367 6.69 10.31 5.41
CA PHE A 367 7.17 10.29 6.79
C PHE A 367 6.95 11.65 7.48
N ASN A 368 7.35 12.73 6.81
CA ASN A 368 7.21 14.10 7.29
C ASN A 368 5.86 14.75 6.91
N GLN A 369 5.00 14.01 6.20
CA GLN A 369 3.74 14.54 5.70
C GLN A 369 2.81 14.97 6.84
N THR A 370 2.27 16.18 6.70
CA THR A 370 1.23 16.76 7.57
C THR A 370 -0.04 17.05 6.78
N SER A 371 -1.13 17.40 7.44
CA SER A 371 -2.39 17.83 6.81
C SER A 371 -2.24 19.04 5.88
N GLN A 372 -1.18 19.83 6.08
CA GLN A 372 -0.89 21.04 5.30
C GLN A 372 0.18 20.84 4.22
N SER A 373 0.83 19.67 4.18
CA SER A 373 1.87 19.39 3.22
C SER A 373 1.29 19.26 1.81
N PHE A 374 1.95 19.86 0.82
CA PHE A 374 1.59 19.78 -0.60
C PHE A 374 2.81 19.54 -1.52
N GLU A 375 4.02 19.57 -0.96
CA GLU A 375 5.27 19.42 -1.71
C GLU A 375 5.80 17.99 -1.63
N ALA A 376 6.47 17.55 -2.70
CA ALA A 376 7.10 16.24 -2.76
C ALA A 376 8.24 16.06 -1.73
N GLN A 377 8.84 17.16 -1.25
CA GLN A 377 9.85 17.11 -0.19
C GLN A 377 9.30 16.49 1.11
N ASP A 378 8.03 16.76 1.41
CA ASP A 378 7.33 16.20 2.56
C ASP A 378 6.75 14.80 2.29
N GLY A 379 6.83 14.33 1.04
CA GLY A 379 6.14 13.12 0.56
C GLY A 379 4.66 13.34 0.20
N ALA A 380 4.22 14.59 0.10
CA ALA A 380 2.88 14.98 -0.33
C ALA A 380 2.88 15.42 -1.81
N ASP A 381 1.71 15.44 -2.45
CA ASP A 381 1.56 15.96 -3.81
C ASP A 381 0.41 16.98 -3.96
N LEU A 382 -0.57 16.92 -3.06
CA LEU A 382 -1.79 17.71 -3.10
C LEU A 382 -2.24 18.03 -1.68
N LYS A 383 -2.56 19.30 -1.43
CA LYS A 383 -3.35 19.75 -0.28
C LYS A 383 -4.72 20.19 -0.75
N ILE A 384 -5.74 19.79 -0.01
CA ILE A 384 -7.12 20.19 -0.17
C ILE A 384 -7.59 20.83 1.13
N GLU A 385 -8.14 22.03 1.03
CA GLU A 385 -8.88 22.71 2.08
C GLU A 385 -10.36 22.54 1.79
N LEU A 386 -11.06 21.85 2.69
CA LEU A 386 -12.50 21.66 2.66
C LEU A 386 -13.17 22.71 3.56
N GLU A 387 -14.16 23.40 3.01
CA GLU A 387 -15.01 24.38 3.69
C GLU A 387 -16.47 23.96 3.51
N GLU A 388 -17.22 23.91 4.61
CA GLU A 388 -18.61 23.48 4.64
C GLU A 388 -19.47 24.25 3.62
N ALA A 389 -20.35 23.53 2.93
CA ALA A 389 -21.14 24.06 1.83
C ALA A 389 -22.54 23.43 1.72
N GLU A 390 -23.04 22.85 2.82
CA GLU A 390 -24.38 22.29 2.92
C GLU A 390 -25.42 23.42 2.79
N ARG A 391 -26.49 23.19 2.03
CA ARG A 391 -27.64 24.09 1.98
C ARG A 391 -28.70 23.63 2.98
N ILE A 392 -29.61 24.52 3.33
CA ILE A 392 -30.72 24.27 4.28
C ILE A 392 -31.54 23.00 3.95
N HIS A 393 -31.61 22.62 2.66
CA HIS A 393 -32.37 21.46 2.19
C HIS A 393 -31.50 20.27 1.77
N ASP A 394 -30.18 20.40 1.83
CA ASP A 394 -29.29 19.26 1.67
C ASP A 394 -29.26 18.53 3.02
N ASP A 395 -29.48 17.22 3.04
CA ASP A 395 -29.50 16.40 4.26
C ASP A 395 -28.18 15.62 4.34
N CYS A 396 -27.12 16.29 4.79
CA CYS A 396 -25.77 15.73 4.81
C CYS A 396 -25.01 16.13 6.09
N PRO A 397 -25.34 15.49 7.24
CA PRO A 397 -24.76 15.85 8.52
C PRO A 397 -23.24 15.65 8.55
N ILE A 398 -22.56 16.58 9.21
CA ILE A 398 -21.12 16.52 9.42
C ILE A 398 -20.78 15.55 10.56
N ARG A 399 -20.00 14.53 10.23
CA ARG A 399 -19.34 13.64 11.18
C ARG A 399 -17.84 13.81 11.07
N TYR A 400 -17.13 13.62 12.18
CA TYR A 400 -15.66 13.61 12.17
C TYR A 400 -15.12 12.66 13.24
N ASP A 401 -14.25 11.76 12.81
CA ASP A 401 -13.51 10.81 13.62
C ASP A 401 -12.01 10.97 13.31
N ASP A 402 -11.20 11.20 14.34
CA ASP A 402 -9.76 11.37 14.20
C ASP A 402 -8.97 10.05 14.27
N GLY A 403 -9.65 8.90 14.40
CA GLY A 403 -9.04 7.58 14.39
C GLY A 403 -8.25 7.25 15.66
N ARG A 404 -8.45 7.98 16.78
CA ARG A 404 -7.82 7.65 18.08
C ARG A 404 -8.25 6.28 18.59
N ASN A 405 -9.55 6.02 18.56
CA ASN A 405 -10.14 4.76 18.99
C ASN A 405 -10.86 4.10 17.82
N PRO A 406 -10.12 3.39 16.98
CA PRO A 406 -10.68 2.81 15.77
C PRO A 406 -11.80 1.79 16.01
N TRP A 407 -11.93 1.23 17.22
CA TRP A 407 -12.96 0.23 17.54
C TRP A 407 -14.25 0.83 18.10
N GLN A 408 -14.28 2.15 18.31
CA GLN A 408 -15.46 2.84 18.78
C GLN A 408 -16.36 3.19 17.61
N VAL A 409 -17.62 2.76 17.68
CA VAL A 409 -18.65 3.25 16.76
C VAL A 409 -18.97 4.68 17.19
N VAL A 410 -18.67 5.65 16.32
CA VAL A 410 -18.96 7.06 16.56
C VAL A 410 -20.37 7.33 16.04
N ASP A 411 -21.29 7.64 16.96
CA ASP A 411 -22.63 8.11 16.63
C ASP A 411 -22.56 9.47 15.93
N GLU A 412 -23.53 9.76 15.06
CA GLU A 412 -23.66 11.06 14.38
C GLU A 412 -23.66 12.20 15.41
N PHE A 413 -22.72 13.13 15.26
CA PHE A 413 -22.74 14.35 16.06
C PHE A 413 -23.83 15.27 15.51
N LEU A 414 -25.05 15.14 16.03
CA LEU A 414 -26.08 16.14 15.81
C LEU A 414 -25.63 17.47 16.43
N PHE A 415 -25.39 18.48 15.60
CA PHE A 415 -25.36 19.86 16.05
C PHE A 415 -26.75 20.22 16.57
N TYR A 416 -26.94 20.15 17.88
CA TYR A 416 -27.99 20.95 18.50
C TYR A 416 -27.56 22.40 18.30
N TYR A 417 -28.22 23.10 17.37
CA TYR A 417 -28.36 24.54 17.51
C TYR A 417 -29.00 24.76 18.88
N ALA A 418 -28.18 25.01 19.89
CA ALA A 418 -28.67 25.70 21.06
C ALA A 418 -29.12 27.05 20.51
N SER A 419 -30.41 27.17 20.17
CA SER A 419 -31.05 28.45 20.01
C SER A 419 -30.59 29.24 21.22
N ALA A 420 -29.83 30.30 21.00
CA ALA A 420 -29.47 31.20 22.07
C ALA A 420 -30.79 31.69 22.64
N THR A 421 -31.28 31.03 23.68
CA THR A 421 -32.26 31.62 24.57
C THR A 421 -31.51 32.82 25.07
N THR A 422 -31.83 33.97 24.50
CA THR A 422 -31.47 35.26 25.06
C THR A 422 -31.79 35.13 26.54
N LEU A 423 -30.75 35.05 27.36
CA LEU A 423 -30.89 35.19 28.80
C LEU A 423 -31.41 36.61 28.97
N MET A 424 -32.73 36.79 28.91
CA MET A 424 -33.35 38.00 29.40
C MET A 424 -32.91 38.07 30.85
N PRO A 425 -32.04 39.04 31.22
CA PRO A 425 -31.63 39.16 32.61
C PRO A 425 -32.92 39.41 33.38
N SER A 426 -33.32 38.46 34.21
CA SER A 426 -34.51 38.61 35.02
C SER A 426 -34.36 39.90 35.82
N LEU A 427 -35.37 40.78 35.78
CA LEU A 427 -35.43 42.04 36.55
C LEU A 427 -35.05 41.85 38.03
N PHE A 428 -35.21 40.64 38.56
CA PHE A 428 -34.77 40.22 39.88
C PHE A 428 -33.27 40.43 40.15
N ILE A 429 -32.39 40.21 39.16
CA ILE A 429 -30.93 40.39 39.34
C ILE A 429 -30.60 41.89 39.49
N TYR A 430 -31.26 42.76 38.74
CA TYR A 430 -31.12 44.21 38.88
C TYR A 430 -31.69 44.72 40.22
N ILE A 431 -32.84 44.21 40.65
CA ILE A 431 -33.44 44.59 41.95
C ILE A 431 -32.57 44.12 43.12
N PHE A 432 -31.97 42.92 43.02
CA PHE A 432 -31.07 42.39 44.05
C PHE A 432 -29.76 43.19 44.15
N LEU A 433 -29.20 43.61 43.00
CA LEU A 433 -28.03 44.49 42.96
C LEU A 433 -28.32 45.88 43.52
N ILE A 434 -29.50 46.46 43.24
CA ILE A 434 -29.91 47.74 43.81
C ILE A 434 -30.11 47.64 45.33
N LEU A 435 -30.70 46.55 45.83
CA LEU A 435 -30.86 46.28 47.27
C LEU A 435 -29.53 46.07 47.99
N LEU A 436 -28.54 45.48 47.33
CA LEU A 436 -27.17 45.35 47.86
C LEU A 436 -26.45 46.70 47.95
N ILE A 437 -26.65 47.58 46.96
CA ILE A 437 -26.05 48.92 46.96
C ILE A 437 -26.73 49.82 48.01
N MET A 438 -28.04 49.70 48.21
CA MET A 438 -28.79 50.45 49.24
C MET A 438 -28.45 50.02 50.67
N ASN A 439 -27.95 48.81 50.90
CA ASN A 439 -27.48 48.36 52.23
C ASN A 439 -26.05 48.82 52.57
N PHE A 440 -25.34 49.44 51.61
CA PHE A 440 -23.98 49.93 51.80
C PHE A 440 -23.89 51.46 51.95
N PHE A 441 -25.01 52.17 51.92
CA PHE A 441 -25.11 53.63 52.16
C PHE A 441 -25.85 53.96 53.44
#